data_AF-A0A816HPR8-F1
#
_entry.id   AF-A0A816HPR8-F1
#
_cell.length_a   1.000
_cell.length_b   1.000
_cell.length_c   1.000
_cell.angle_alpha   90.00
_cell.angle_beta   90.00
_cell.angle_gamma   90.00
#
_symmetry.space_group_name_H-M   'P 1'
#
loop_
_entity.id
_entity.type
_entity.pdbx_description
1 polymer ?
#
loop_
_entity_poly.entity_id
_entity_poly.type
_entity_poly.pdbx_seq_one_letter_code
_entity_poly.pdbx_strand_id
1 'polypeptide(L)'
;KKMSLMPSDEIALLNDGRYKNFIGTLEKVLKQFEYSSEWADLITNLVKVKKAIESYPKFQSIPKRITLSKRLAQCLHPALPSGVHLKTLEVYETIFRMIGKRNLQRDIILYSCGLFPLLPAAALPVKPVLLNLYETYILPLDEALNPILTGFFLGLFPALEEGADYHDRIYALLDNLSNRIDKFYYYTCIWSAIHLVASARHSALTFILNHFDKRKSMEDQLYLMG
;
A
#
# COMPACT_ATOMS: atom_id res chain seq x y z
N LYS A 1 18.78 -1.17 -21.75
CA LYS A 1 18.70 -0.68 -20.35
C LYS A 1 17.39 -0.99 -19.60
N LYS A 2 16.21 -1.16 -20.25
CA LYS A 2 14.94 -1.56 -19.57
C LYS A 2 14.82 -3.05 -19.21
N MET A 3 15.55 -3.94 -19.89
CA MET A 3 15.51 -5.39 -19.66
C MET A 3 16.25 -5.86 -18.39
N SER A 4 17.20 -5.09 -17.86
CA SER A 4 18.10 -5.56 -16.78
C SER A 4 17.49 -5.53 -15.38
N LEU A 5 16.22 -5.13 -15.25
CA LEU A 5 15.49 -5.07 -13.97
C LEU A 5 14.20 -5.92 -13.98
N MET A 6 13.89 -6.60 -15.09
CA MET A 6 12.75 -7.51 -15.17
C MET A 6 13.18 -8.88 -14.61
N PRO A 7 12.41 -9.47 -13.68
CA PRO A 7 12.61 -10.84 -13.24
C PRO A 7 12.63 -11.81 -14.43
N SER A 8 13.44 -12.85 -14.36
CA SER A 8 13.61 -13.84 -15.45
C SER A 8 12.28 -14.46 -15.90
N ASP A 9 11.35 -14.69 -14.96
CA ASP A 9 10.02 -15.21 -15.26
C ASP A 9 9.18 -14.24 -16.12
N GLU A 10 9.35 -12.93 -15.92
CA GLU A 10 8.68 -11.90 -16.72
C GLU A 10 9.27 -11.81 -18.14
N ILE A 11 10.58 -12.06 -18.29
CA ILE A 11 11.25 -12.10 -19.60
C ILE A 11 10.72 -13.28 -20.42
N ALA A 12 10.50 -14.44 -19.80
CA ALA A 12 9.93 -15.60 -20.48
C ALA A 12 8.52 -15.32 -21.03
N LEU A 13 7.70 -14.55 -20.30
CA LEU A 13 6.35 -14.16 -20.74
C LEU A 13 6.35 -13.26 -21.98
N LEU A 14 7.43 -12.54 -22.27
CA LEU A 14 7.50 -11.65 -23.44
C LEU A 14 7.38 -12.40 -24.77
N ASN A 15 7.60 -13.71 -24.79
CA ASN A 15 7.40 -14.54 -25.98
C ASN A 15 5.98 -15.11 -26.10
N ASP A 16 5.16 -15.07 -25.03
CA ASP A 16 3.76 -15.52 -25.04
C ASP A 16 2.86 -14.51 -25.78
N GLY A 17 2.17 -14.96 -26.83
CA GLY A 17 1.29 -14.12 -27.64
C GLY A 17 0.12 -13.50 -26.86
N ARG A 18 -0.44 -14.21 -25.87
CA ARG A 18 -1.51 -13.67 -25.00
C ARG A 18 -0.96 -12.64 -24.03
N TYR A 19 0.28 -12.81 -23.55
CA TYR A 19 0.91 -11.78 -22.71
C TYR A 19 1.23 -10.52 -23.51
N LYS A 20 1.67 -10.65 -24.78
CA LYS A 20 1.80 -9.51 -25.70
C LYS A 20 0.47 -8.76 -25.89
N ASN A 21 -0.64 -9.49 -26.05
CA ASN A 21 -1.98 -8.88 -26.11
C ASN A 21 -2.35 -8.17 -24.80
N PHE A 22 -1.99 -8.74 -23.64
CA PHE A 22 -2.18 -8.10 -22.35
C PHE A 22 -1.41 -6.78 -22.24
N ILE A 23 -0.12 -6.78 -22.64
CA ILE A 23 0.70 -5.56 -22.69
C ILE A 23 0.01 -4.50 -23.54
N GLY A 24 -0.37 -4.83 -24.78
CA GLY A 24 -0.98 -3.86 -25.70
C GLY A 24 -2.33 -3.34 -25.20
N THR A 25 -3.16 -4.21 -24.61
CA THR A 25 -4.45 -3.83 -24.00
C THR A 25 -4.23 -2.84 -22.86
N LEU A 26 -3.31 -3.15 -21.94
CA LEU A 26 -3.06 -2.31 -20.79
C LEU A 26 -2.38 -0.99 -21.17
N GLU A 27 -1.43 -0.98 -22.11
CA GLU A 27 -0.82 0.25 -22.64
C GLU A 27 -1.87 1.19 -23.24
N LYS A 28 -2.81 0.66 -24.03
CA LYS A 28 -3.88 1.45 -24.65
C LYS A 28 -4.76 2.12 -23.59
N VAL A 29 -5.10 1.42 -22.51
CA VAL A 29 -5.90 2.00 -21.42
C VAL A 29 -5.08 3.00 -20.61
N LEU A 30 -3.82 2.69 -20.27
CA LEU A 30 -2.96 3.59 -19.50
C LEU A 30 -2.71 4.93 -20.21
N LYS A 31 -2.66 4.93 -21.54
CA LYS A 31 -2.55 6.17 -22.32
C LYS A 31 -3.76 7.09 -22.16
N GLN A 32 -4.94 6.56 -21.84
CA GLN A 32 -6.16 7.37 -21.67
C GLN A 32 -6.10 8.26 -20.42
N PHE A 33 -5.26 7.93 -19.43
CA PHE A 33 -5.02 8.80 -18.27
C PHE A 33 -4.31 10.11 -18.63
N GLU A 34 -3.61 10.19 -19.77
CA GLU A 34 -2.95 11.42 -20.22
C GLU A 34 -3.92 12.47 -20.75
N TYR A 35 -5.14 12.04 -21.10
CA TYR A 35 -6.19 12.89 -21.66
C TYR A 35 -7.38 13.09 -20.71
N SER A 36 -7.24 12.66 -19.44
CA SER A 36 -8.30 12.84 -18.44
C SER A 36 -8.35 14.30 -17.99
N SER A 37 -9.49 14.95 -18.16
CA SER A 37 -9.71 16.34 -17.74
C SER A 37 -10.51 16.44 -16.45
N GLU A 38 -11.34 15.44 -16.16
CA GLU A 38 -12.21 15.42 -15.00
C GLU A 38 -12.07 14.12 -14.20
N TRP A 39 -12.53 14.14 -12.94
CA TRP A 39 -12.46 12.97 -12.07
C TRP A 39 -13.28 11.78 -12.61
N ALA A 40 -14.35 12.03 -13.38
CA ALA A 40 -15.17 10.99 -14.01
C ALA A 40 -14.38 10.20 -15.08
N ASP A 41 -13.46 10.85 -15.79
CA ASP A 41 -12.55 10.19 -16.74
C ASP A 41 -11.64 9.20 -16.02
N LEU A 42 -11.14 9.58 -14.83
CA LEU A 42 -10.31 8.71 -13.99
C LEU A 42 -11.07 7.45 -13.60
N ILE A 43 -12.32 7.57 -13.14
CA ILE A 43 -13.16 6.40 -12.82
C ILE A 43 -13.33 5.51 -14.04
N THR A 44 -13.66 6.10 -15.19
CA THR A 44 -13.83 5.36 -16.45
C THR A 44 -12.55 4.59 -16.82
N ASN A 45 -11.40 5.23 -16.71
CA ASN A 45 -10.11 4.62 -17.02
C ASN A 45 -9.72 3.53 -16.00
N LEU A 46 -9.99 3.74 -14.70
CA LEU A 46 -9.80 2.73 -13.66
C LEU A 46 -10.66 1.48 -13.91
N VAL A 47 -11.93 1.63 -14.32
CA VAL A 47 -12.80 0.52 -14.70
C VAL A 47 -12.22 -0.25 -15.89
N LYS A 48 -11.70 0.45 -16.90
CA LYS A 48 -11.04 -0.19 -18.05
C LYS A 48 -9.76 -0.91 -17.65
N VAL A 49 -8.96 -0.35 -16.73
CA VAL A 49 -7.75 -1.01 -16.20
C VAL A 49 -8.14 -2.31 -15.49
N LYS A 50 -9.12 -2.26 -14.58
CA LYS A 50 -9.60 -3.45 -13.86
C LYS A 50 -10.02 -4.56 -14.82
N LYS A 51 -10.87 -4.23 -15.79
CA LYS A 51 -11.32 -5.17 -16.84
C LYS A 51 -10.16 -5.72 -17.66
N ALA A 52 -9.19 -4.88 -18.03
CA ALA A 52 -8.02 -5.31 -18.77
C ALA A 52 -7.18 -6.32 -17.98
N ILE A 53 -7.03 -6.14 -16.66
CA ILE A 53 -6.32 -7.09 -15.79
C ILE A 53 -7.11 -8.40 -15.66
N GLU A 54 -8.41 -8.31 -15.38
CA GLU A 54 -9.30 -9.47 -15.20
C GLU A 54 -9.47 -10.32 -16.48
N SER A 55 -9.21 -9.74 -17.66
CA SER A 55 -9.25 -10.46 -18.93
C SER A 55 -8.09 -11.45 -19.12
N TYR A 56 -7.05 -11.38 -18.29
CA TYR A 56 -5.88 -12.26 -18.37
C TYR A 56 -5.51 -12.92 -17.03
N PRO A 57 -6.44 -13.69 -16.41
CA PRO A 57 -6.29 -14.19 -15.04
C PRO A 57 -5.17 -15.24 -14.86
N LYS A 58 -4.61 -15.76 -15.96
CA LYS A 58 -3.52 -16.76 -15.93
C LYS A 58 -2.15 -16.14 -15.69
N PHE A 59 -1.98 -14.83 -15.84
CA PHE A 59 -0.70 -14.18 -15.63
C PHE A 59 -0.64 -13.58 -14.23
N GLN A 60 0.40 -13.94 -13.47
CA GLN A 60 0.68 -13.36 -12.16
C GLN A 60 1.64 -12.16 -12.22
N SER A 61 1.96 -11.71 -13.44
CA SER A 61 2.79 -10.52 -13.69
C SER A 61 1.95 -9.44 -14.36
N ILE A 62 1.92 -8.25 -13.77
CA ILE A 62 1.27 -7.08 -14.36
C ILE A 62 2.25 -6.38 -15.31
N PRO A 63 1.96 -6.30 -16.62
CA PRO A 63 2.77 -5.52 -17.53
C PRO A 63 2.71 -4.04 -17.17
N LYS A 64 3.78 -3.29 -17.43
CA LYS A 64 3.83 -1.83 -17.16
C LYS A 64 3.51 -1.46 -15.70
N ARG A 65 3.77 -2.36 -14.74
CA ARG A 65 3.44 -2.15 -13.31
C ARG A 65 3.90 -0.80 -12.74
N ILE A 66 5.05 -0.29 -13.16
CA ILE A 66 5.57 1.02 -12.72
C ILE A 66 4.68 2.17 -13.21
N THR A 67 4.26 2.16 -14.48
CA THR A 67 3.37 3.20 -15.02
C THR A 67 1.99 3.09 -14.41
N LEU A 68 1.48 1.86 -14.28
CA LEU A 68 0.20 1.61 -13.64
C LEU A 68 0.20 2.11 -12.19
N SER A 69 1.20 1.75 -11.39
CA SER A 69 1.25 2.13 -9.97
C SER A 69 1.31 3.65 -9.78
N LYS A 70 2.03 4.37 -10.65
CA LYS A 70 2.03 5.84 -10.68
C LYS A 70 0.65 6.42 -10.97
N ARG A 71 -0.09 5.86 -11.93
CA ARG A 71 -1.47 6.31 -12.22
C ARG A 71 -2.41 6.03 -11.06
N LEU A 72 -2.31 4.86 -10.43
CA LEU A 72 -3.11 4.53 -9.26
C LEU A 72 -2.81 5.48 -8.09
N ALA A 73 -1.53 5.79 -7.82
CA ALA A 73 -1.15 6.74 -6.79
C ALA A 73 -1.72 8.15 -7.06
N GLN A 74 -1.72 8.61 -8.31
CA GLN A 74 -2.35 9.88 -8.69
C GLN A 74 -3.86 9.87 -8.42
N CYS A 75 -4.54 8.75 -8.68
CA CYS A 75 -5.96 8.59 -8.38
C CYS A 75 -6.27 8.55 -6.87
N LEU A 76 -5.27 8.41 -6.00
CA LEU A 76 -5.41 8.51 -4.54
C LEU A 76 -5.06 9.90 -3.99
N HIS A 77 -4.86 10.90 -4.85
CA HIS A 77 -4.59 12.26 -4.39
C HIS A 77 -5.75 12.80 -3.51
N PRO A 78 -5.48 13.44 -2.36
CA PRO A 78 -6.53 13.89 -1.42
C PRO A 78 -7.56 14.86 -2.02
N ALA A 79 -7.17 15.64 -3.03
CA ALA A 79 -8.07 16.56 -3.72
C ALA A 79 -9.12 15.86 -4.63
N LEU A 80 -9.02 14.55 -4.84
CA LEU A 80 -9.97 13.79 -5.65
C LEU A 80 -11.13 13.27 -4.77
N PRO A 81 -12.34 13.10 -5.35
CA PRO A 81 -13.49 12.65 -4.60
C PRO A 81 -13.37 11.18 -4.18
N SER A 82 -14.06 10.83 -3.09
CA SER A 82 -14.07 9.47 -2.52
C SER A 82 -14.42 8.37 -3.52
N GLY A 83 -15.29 8.66 -4.51
CA GLY A 83 -15.62 7.73 -5.60
C GLY A 83 -14.41 7.30 -6.44
N VAL A 84 -13.46 8.21 -6.67
CA VAL A 84 -12.19 7.88 -7.37
C VAL A 84 -11.31 7.03 -6.46
N HIS A 85 -11.21 7.37 -5.17
CA HIS A 85 -10.44 6.59 -4.20
C HIS A 85 -10.96 5.15 -4.11
N LEU A 86 -12.26 4.96 -3.87
CA LEU A 86 -12.90 3.65 -3.79
C LEU A 86 -12.65 2.82 -5.06
N LYS A 87 -12.85 3.43 -6.25
CA LYS A 87 -12.61 2.73 -7.50
C LYS A 87 -11.13 2.34 -7.66
N THR A 88 -10.21 3.19 -7.22
CA THR A 88 -8.77 2.88 -7.26
C THR A 88 -8.44 1.72 -6.32
N LEU A 89 -9.00 1.69 -5.11
CA LEU A 89 -8.79 0.61 -4.14
C LEU A 89 -9.28 -0.75 -4.69
N GLU A 90 -10.39 -0.79 -5.44
CA GLU A 90 -10.80 -2.02 -6.15
C GLU A 90 -9.77 -2.49 -7.19
N VAL A 91 -9.08 -1.56 -7.87
CA VAL A 91 -8.01 -1.93 -8.82
C VAL A 91 -6.81 -2.49 -8.07
N TYR A 92 -6.42 -1.88 -6.94
CA TYR A 92 -5.37 -2.43 -6.06
C TYR A 92 -5.70 -3.84 -5.59
N GLU A 93 -6.91 -4.07 -5.09
CA GLU A 93 -7.36 -5.40 -4.67
C GLU A 93 -7.29 -6.42 -5.81
N THR A 94 -7.73 -6.02 -7.01
CA THR A 94 -7.67 -6.86 -8.21
C THR A 94 -6.22 -7.24 -8.55
N ILE A 95 -5.31 -6.28 -8.49
CA ILE A 95 -3.87 -6.51 -8.73
C ILE A 95 -3.32 -7.47 -7.68
N PHE A 96 -3.53 -7.19 -6.39
CA PHE A 96 -2.96 -7.97 -5.29
C PHE A 96 -3.43 -9.43 -5.31
N ARG A 97 -4.73 -9.64 -5.56
CA ARG A 97 -5.31 -10.97 -5.76
C ARG A 97 -4.69 -11.70 -6.96
N MET A 98 -4.48 -11.00 -8.07
CA MET A 98 -3.95 -11.61 -9.30
C MET A 98 -2.46 -11.98 -9.19
N ILE A 99 -1.63 -11.10 -8.60
CA ILE A 99 -0.18 -11.35 -8.51
C ILE A 99 0.19 -12.26 -7.34
N GLY A 100 -0.64 -12.29 -6.29
CA GLY A 100 -0.43 -13.10 -5.08
C GLY A 100 0.69 -12.59 -4.16
N LYS A 101 0.77 -13.15 -2.95
CA LYS A 101 1.70 -12.71 -1.88
C LYS A 101 3.15 -12.57 -2.36
N ARG A 102 3.70 -13.59 -3.04
CA ARG A 102 5.11 -13.60 -3.46
C ARG A 102 5.47 -12.45 -4.41
N ASN A 103 4.66 -12.20 -5.43
CA ASN A 103 4.92 -11.09 -6.36
C ASN A 103 4.61 -9.74 -5.70
N LEU A 104 3.60 -9.69 -4.82
CA LEU A 104 3.32 -8.49 -4.05
C LEU A 104 4.50 -8.10 -3.15
N GLN A 105 5.14 -9.04 -2.44
CA GLN A 105 6.35 -8.77 -1.64
C GLN A 105 7.45 -8.10 -2.47
N ARG A 106 7.67 -8.56 -3.71
CA ARG A 106 8.66 -7.97 -4.63
C ARG A 106 8.27 -6.55 -5.06
N ASP A 107 6.98 -6.35 -5.35
CA ASP A 107 6.50 -5.14 -6.01
C ASP A 107 5.88 -4.12 -5.02
N ILE A 108 5.87 -4.40 -3.70
CA ILE A 108 5.13 -3.61 -2.70
C ILE A 108 5.53 -2.13 -2.66
N ILE A 109 6.81 -1.83 -2.88
CA ILE A 109 7.34 -0.46 -2.96
C ILE A 109 6.61 0.35 -4.05
N LEU A 110 6.22 -0.29 -5.16
CA LEU A 110 5.52 0.39 -6.25
C LEU A 110 4.11 0.82 -5.83
N TYR A 111 3.47 0.05 -4.96
CA TYR A 111 2.08 0.21 -4.58
C TYR A 111 1.90 1.05 -3.30
N SER A 112 2.92 1.09 -2.43
CA SER A 112 2.87 1.81 -1.14
C SER A 112 2.77 3.33 -1.28
N CYS A 113 3.44 3.93 -2.27
CA CYS A 113 3.51 5.39 -2.46
C CYS A 113 2.13 6.08 -2.52
N GLY A 114 1.13 5.41 -3.09
CA GLY A 114 -0.24 5.95 -3.15
C GLY A 114 -1.11 5.55 -1.98
N LEU A 115 -0.96 4.31 -1.50
CA LEU A 115 -1.82 3.74 -0.47
C LEU A 115 -1.60 4.38 0.90
N PHE A 116 -0.35 4.43 1.38
CA PHE A 116 -0.06 4.84 2.76
C PHE A 116 -0.48 6.29 3.08
N PRO A 117 -0.18 7.29 2.23
CA PRO A 117 -0.57 8.67 2.50
C PRO A 117 -2.08 8.91 2.45
N LEU A 118 -2.87 8.00 1.88
CA LEU A 118 -4.31 8.18 1.74
C LEU A 118 -5.03 8.12 3.09
N LEU A 119 -4.63 7.23 4.00
CA LEU A 119 -5.42 6.91 5.20
C LEU A 119 -5.77 8.12 6.09
N PRO A 120 -4.84 9.05 6.40
CA PRO A 120 -5.16 10.23 7.19
C PRO A 120 -6.19 11.14 6.51
N ALA A 121 -6.04 11.36 5.20
CA ALA A 121 -6.85 12.30 4.42
C ALA A 121 -8.12 11.68 3.80
N ALA A 122 -8.29 10.36 3.91
CA ALA A 122 -9.40 9.64 3.31
C ALA A 122 -10.74 10.03 3.93
N ALA A 123 -11.78 10.14 3.10
CA ALA A 123 -13.14 10.28 3.59
C ALA A 123 -13.56 9.04 4.42
N LEU A 124 -14.45 9.22 5.40
CA LEU A 124 -14.95 8.14 6.28
C LEU A 124 -15.32 6.83 5.55
N PRO A 125 -16.07 6.83 4.43
CA PRO A 125 -16.41 5.56 3.74
C PRO A 125 -15.21 4.87 3.08
N VAL A 126 -14.11 5.57 2.85
CA VAL A 126 -12.90 5.03 2.20
C VAL A 126 -12.02 4.31 3.23
N LYS A 127 -11.93 4.81 4.47
CA LYS A 127 -11.04 4.27 5.51
C LYS A 127 -11.26 2.76 5.76
N PRO A 128 -12.50 2.24 5.93
CA PRO A 128 -12.71 0.80 6.13
C PRO A 128 -12.23 -0.08 4.97
N VAL A 129 -12.38 0.40 3.73
CA VAL A 129 -11.95 -0.32 2.51
C VAL A 129 -10.43 -0.35 2.42
N LEU A 130 -9.77 0.77 2.73
CA LEU A 130 -8.31 0.85 2.76
C LEU A 130 -7.71 -0.02 3.89
N LEU A 131 -8.30 0.01 5.08
CA LEU A 131 -7.86 -0.84 6.19
C LEU A 131 -8.04 -2.33 5.86
N ASN A 132 -9.13 -2.72 5.19
CA ASN A 132 -9.31 -4.10 4.74
C ASN A 132 -8.22 -4.54 3.75
N LEU A 133 -7.80 -3.66 2.84
CA LEU A 133 -6.65 -3.91 1.95
C LEU A 133 -5.35 -4.12 2.73
N TYR A 134 -5.11 -3.32 3.77
CA TYR A 134 -3.94 -3.46 4.63
C TYR A 134 -3.93 -4.78 5.38
N GLU A 135 -5.04 -5.09 6.05
CA GLU A 135 -5.23 -6.32 6.82
C GLU A 135 -5.11 -7.57 5.93
N THR A 136 -5.69 -7.54 4.73
CA THR A 136 -5.77 -8.70 3.83
C THR A 136 -4.48 -8.94 3.04
N TYR A 137 -3.81 -7.89 2.57
CA TYR A 137 -2.71 -8.02 1.59
C TYR A 137 -1.37 -7.47 2.05
N ILE A 138 -1.34 -6.48 2.94
CA ILE A 138 -0.08 -5.84 3.37
C ILE A 138 0.44 -6.48 4.65
N LEU A 139 -0.40 -6.63 5.68
CA LEU A 139 -0.04 -7.26 6.94
C LEU A 139 0.57 -8.67 6.74
N PRO A 140 0.06 -9.53 5.84
CA PRO A 140 0.64 -10.84 5.62
C PRO A 140 1.96 -10.82 4.84
N LEU A 141 2.55 -9.67 4.50
CA LEU A 141 3.86 -9.62 3.82
C LEU A 141 5.04 -9.82 4.79
N ASP A 142 4.78 -9.76 6.10
CA ASP A 142 5.75 -10.00 7.17
C ASP A 142 7.00 -9.09 7.01
N GLU A 143 8.21 -9.61 7.19
CA GLU A 143 9.47 -8.86 7.08
C GLU A 143 9.70 -8.19 5.71
N ALA A 144 8.97 -8.60 4.65
CA ALA A 144 9.05 -7.93 3.36
C ALA A 144 8.54 -6.47 3.40
N LEU A 145 7.88 -6.07 4.49
CA LEU A 145 7.48 -4.69 4.76
C LEU A 145 8.64 -3.80 5.21
N ASN A 146 9.78 -4.36 5.65
CA ASN A 146 10.87 -3.56 6.21
C ASN A 146 11.27 -2.36 5.34
N PRO A 147 11.44 -2.47 4.00
CA PRO A 147 11.82 -1.34 3.15
C PRO A 147 10.80 -0.20 3.11
N ILE A 148 9.56 -0.42 3.53
CA ILE A 148 8.45 0.53 3.47
C ILE A 148 7.81 0.82 4.83
N LEU A 149 8.31 0.21 5.90
CA LEU A 149 7.65 0.19 7.21
C LEU A 149 7.49 1.60 7.79
N THR A 150 8.54 2.41 7.75
CA THR A 150 8.46 3.83 8.15
C THR A 150 7.40 4.57 7.35
N GLY A 151 7.32 4.36 6.04
CA GLY A 151 6.29 4.96 5.19
C GLY A 151 4.88 4.52 5.57
N PHE A 152 4.71 3.29 6.05
CA PHE A 152 3.43 2.79 6.52
C PHE A 152 3.01 3.49 7.81
N PHE A 153 3.92 3.63 8.76
CA PHE A 153 3.68 4.37 10.01
C PHE A 153 3.36 5.84 9.80
N LEU A 154 3.98 6.48 8.80
CA LEU A 154 3.63 7.85 8.41
C LEU A 154 2.18 7.99 7.93
N GLY A 155 1.55 6.90 7.48
CA GLY A 155 0.12 6.88 7.15
C GLY A 155 -0.78 6.45 8.32
N LEU A 156 -0.32 5.52 9.17
CA LEU A 156 -1.12 4.97 10.27
C LEU A 156 -1.23 5.92 11.46
N PHE A 157 -0.11 6.46 11.95
CA PHE A 157 -0.13 7.27 13.18
C PHE A 157 -0.94 8.57 13.06
N PRO A 158 -0.84 9.35 11.96
CA PRO A 158 -1.70 10.53 11.82
C PRO A 158 -3.19 10.19 11.70
N ALA A 159 -3.52 8.94 11.34
CA ALA A 159 -4.90 8.46 11.29
C ALA A 159 -5.35 7.80 12.60
N LEU A 160 -4.47 7.58 13.58
CA LEU A 160 -4.81 7.00 14.88
C LEU A 160 -5.38 8.07 15.80
N GLU A 161 -6.64 8.44 15.56
CA GLU A 161 -7.38 9.46 16.30
C GLU A 161 -8.22 8.81 17.40
N GLU A 162 -8.18 9.33 18.63
CA GLU A 162 -9.00 8.83 19.74
C GLU A 162 -10.49 9.07 19.47
N GLY A 163 -11.33 8.07 19.80
CA GLY A 163 -12.79 8.15 19.60
C GLY A 163 -13.26 7.92 18.17
N ALA A 164 -12.35 7.69 17.21
CA ALA A 164 -12.73 7.31 15.86
C ALA A 164 -13.18 5.84 15.79
N ASP A 165 -14.21 5.53 15.00
CA ASP A 165 -14.74 4.17 14.80
C ASP A 165 -13.70 3.17 14.26
N TYR A 166 -12.62 3.67 13.66
CA TYR A 166 -11.52 2.89 13.10
C TYR A 166 -10.28 2.84 13.99
N HIS A 167 -10.29 3.49 15.16
CA HIS A 167 -9.16 3.56 16.08
C HIS A 167 -8.62 2.17 16.42
N ASP A 168 -9.49 1.31 16.95
CA ASP A 168 -9.12 -0.04 17.40
C ASP A 168 -8.57 -0.91 16.26
N ARG A 169 -9.06 -0.70 15.03
CA ARG A 169 -8.55 -1.41 13.85
C ARG A 169 -7.13 -0.98 13.50
N ILE A 170 -6.83 0.32 13.54
CA ILE A 170 -5.47 0.82 13.31
C ILE A 170 -4.54 0.35 14.43
N TYR A 171 -5.00 0.42 15.68
CA TYR A 171 -4.24 -0.04 16.84
C TYR A 171 -3.89 -1.54 16.73
N ALA A 172 -4.89 -2.38 16.45
CA ALA A 172 -4.70 -3.80 16.23
C ALA A 172 -3.77 -4.09 15.04
N LEU A 173 -3.83 -3.30 13.96
CA LEU A 173 -2.92 -3.43 12.83
C LEU A 173 -1.46 -3.15 13.24
N LEU A 174 -1.21 -2.12 14.04
CA LEU A 174 0.11 -1.79 14.60
C LEU A 174 0.62 -2.93 15.50
N ASP A 175 -0.21 -3.44 16.41
CA ASP A 175 0.15 -4.57 17.28
C ASP A 175 0.49 -5.83 16.48
N ASN A 176 -0.32 -6.15 15.48
CA ASN A 176 -0.10 -7.31 14.64
C ASN A 176 1.18 -7.19 13.81
N LEU A 177 1.58 -5.98 13.40
CA LEU A 177 2.87 -5.74 12.76
C LEU A 177 4.04 -5.97 13.70
N SER A 178 3.94 -5.56 14.98
CA SER A 178 4.99 -5.76 15.99
C SER A 178 5.31 -7.25 16.23
N ASN A 179 4.35 -8.14 15.99
CA ASN A 179 4.54 -9.59 16.10
C ASN A 179 5.14 -10.25 14.85
N ARG A 180 5.24 -9.52 13.73
CA ARG A 180 5.68 -10.04 12.41
C ARG A 180 7.02 -9.51 11.94
N ILE A 181 7.52 -8.47 12.60
CA ILE A 181 8.75 -7.77 12.28
C ILE A 181 9.62 -7.80 13.53
N ASP A 182 10.94 -7.83 13.35
CA ASP A 182 11.88 -7.67 14.46
C ASP A 182 11.51 -6.46 15.32
N LYS A 183 11.40 -6.66 16.63
CA LYS A 183 10.88 -5.63 17.53
C LYS A 183 11.77 -4.39 17.54
N PHE A 184 13.08 -4.57 17.58
CA PHE A 184 14.01 -3.44 17.59
C PHE A 184 13.80 -2.59 16.34
N TYR A 185 13.84 -3.21 15.16
CA TYR A 185 13.60 -2.53 13.88
C TYR A 185 12.20 -1.87 13.79
N TYR A 186 11.16 -2.55 14.29
CA TYR A 186 9.80 -2.03 14.34
C TYR A 186 9.75 -0.69 15.08
N TYR A 187 10.33 -0.59 16.29
CA TYR A 187 10.37 0.67 17.04
C TYR A 187 11.34 1.70 16.43
N THR A 188 12.47 1.29 15.82
CA THR A 188 13.34 2.21 15.04
C THR A 188 12.53 2.95 13.98
N CYS A 189 11.66 2.23 13.27
CA CYS A 189 10.80 2.80 12.24
C CYS A 189 9.73 3.73 12.82
N ILE A 190 9.18 3.46 14.01
CA ILE A 190 8.26 4.37 14.70
C ILE A 190 8.99 5.67 15.09
N TRP A 191 10.18 5.57 15.68
CA TRP A 191 11.01 6.74 16.01
C TRP A 191 11.35 7.57 14.77
N SER A 192 11.65 6.90 13.65
CA SER A 192 11.83 7.55 12.35
C SER A 192 10.58 8.31 11.91
N ALA A 193 9.38 7.74 12.07
CA ALA A 193 8.13 8.41 11.74
C ALA A 193 7.88 9.65 12.62
N ILE A 194 8.15 9.57 13.93
CA ILE A 194 8.09 10.69 14.89
C ILE A 194 9.01 11.84 14.46
N HIS A 195 10.22 11.51 14.02
CA HIS A 195 11.18 12.49 13.55
C HIS A 195 10.72 13.17 12.26
N LEU A 196 10.24 12.39 11.28
CA LEU A 196 9.92 12.87 9.94
C LEU A 196 8.67 13.76 9.86
N VAL A 197 7.59 13.45 10.60
CA VAL A 197 6.31 14.15 10.45
C VAL A 197 5.69 14.50 11.80
N ALA A 198 5.34 15.78 11.98
CA ALA A 198 4.78 16.29 13.24
C ALA A 198 3.42 15.67 13.62
N SER A 199 2.55 15.43 12.64
CA SER A 199 1.22 14.85 12.88
C SER A 199 1.25 13.39 13.38
N ALA A 200 2.35 12.68 13.20
CA ALA A 200 2.52 11.33 13.73
C ALA A 200 2.98 11.31 15.20
N ARG A 201 3.56 12.40 15.71
CA ARG A 201 4.30 12.38 16.98
C ARG A 201 3.44 12.02 18.17
N HIS A 202 2.28 12.66 18.31
CA HIS A 202 1.44 12.47 19.49
C HIS A 202 0.95 11.02 19.60
N SER A 203 0.28 10.51 18.57
CA SER A 203 -0.25 9.15 18.55
C SER A 203 0.84 8.08 18.62
N ALA A 204 1.99 8.29 17.95
CA ALA A 204 3.12 7.36 18.02
C ALA A 204 3.77 7.32 19.41
N LEU A 205 3.98 8.47 20.06
CA LEU A 205 4.52 8.52 21.42
C LEU A 205 3.56 7.86 22.42
N THR A 206 2.26 8.17 22.32
CA THR A 206 1.23 7.52 23.15
C THR A 206 1.24 6.00 22.94
N PHE A 207 1.35 5.53 21.69
CA PHE A 207 1.46 4.11 21.37
C PHE A 207 2.69 3.45 22.03
N ILE A 208 3.88 4.05 21.90
CA ILE A 208 5.11 3.54 22.54
C ILE A 208 4.96 3.50 24.07
N LEU A 209 4.41 4.56 24.68
CA LEU A 209 4.19 4.63 26.13
C LEU A 209 3.22 3.55 26.62
N ASN A 210 2.20 3.21 25.83
CA ASN A 210 1.25 2.14 26.14
C ASN A 210 1.91 0.74 26.03
N HIS A 211 2.98 0.61 25.26
CA HIS A 211 3.75 -0.64 25.12
C HIS A 211 4.86 -0.80 26.18
N PHE A 212 5.17 0.27 26.91
CA PHE A 212 6.14 0.24 28.00
C PHE A 212 5.54 -0.43 29.25
N ASP A 213 6.19 -1.50 29.73
CA ASP A 213 5.74 -2.21 30.93
C ASP A 213 6.57 -1.76 32.13
N LYS A 214 5.98 -0.91 32.97
CA LYS A 214 6.62 -0.36 34.18
C LYS A 214 7.07 -1.44 35.18
N ARG A 215 6.63 -2.69 35.02
CA ARG A 215 7.00 -3.82 35.89
C ARG A 215 8.28 -4.51 35.43
N LYS A 216 8.76 -4.25 34.21
CA LYS A 216 9.99 -4.83 33.65
C LYS A 216 11.17 -3.88 33.78
N SER A 217 12.38 -4.43 33.74
CA SER A 217 13.59 -3.61 33.68
C SER A 217 13.72 -2.95 32.30
N MET A 218 14.52 -1.88 32.21
CA MET A 218 14.82 -1.27 30.92
C MET A 218 15.59 -2.23 29.99
N GLU A 219 16.43 -3.10 30.55
CA GLU A 219 17.19 -4.10 29.76
C GLU A 219 16.26 -5.09 29.06
N ASP A 220 15.19 -5.54 29.72
CA ASP A 220 14.20 -6.48 29.17
C ASP A 220 13.34 -5.87 28.04
N GLN A 221 13.35 -4.54 27.92
CA GLN A 221 12.53 -3.80 26.96
C GLN A 221 13.35 -2.85 26.09
N LEU A 222 14.66 -3.08 25.96
CA LEU A 222 15.58 -2.22 25.20
C LEU A 222 15.14 -2.06 23.73
N TYR A 223 14.43 -3.05 23.19
CA TYR A 223 13.84 -2.99 21.84
C TYR A 223 12.92 -1.78 21.62
N LEU A 224 12.34 -1.18 22.67
CA LEU A 224 11.49 0.02 22.56
C LEU A 224 12.29 1.27 22.16
N MET A 225 13.60 1.29 22.39
CA MET A 225 14.48 2.43 22.05
C MET A 225 14.76 2.50 20.55
N GLY A 226 14.56 1.39 19.84
CA GLY A 226 14.83 1.26 18.41
C GLY A 226 16.30 1.37 18.04
#